data_AF-A0A9W4WB15-F1
#
_entry.id   AF-A0A9W4WB15-F1
#
_cell.length_a   1.000
_cell.length_b   1.000
_cell.length_c   1.000
_cell.angle_alpha   90.00
_cell.angle_beta   90.00
_cell.angle_gamma   90.00
#
_symmetry.space_group_name_H-M   'P 1'
#
loop_
_entity.id
_entity.type
_entity.pdbx_description
1 polymer ?
#
loop_
_entity_poly.entity_id
_entity_poly.type
_entity_poly.pdbx_seq_one_letter_code
_entity_poly.pdbx_strand_id
1 'polypeptide(L)'
;MYSTPEEINAAVAAYRSHISNHNRRVIEVYGAFVRKICPGLLVSLVADADLKAGDDEEYDEGNEDINDLRIQSLWPMFDTQLGTFVSTPAQILTRWDELCSIYDMDGTGGGMPSEEEKAHLEDYFLAMEKGLKRSCREEVRETIKFPEEFRLLAKQVGALTGPGMTEHKSRYQASFWTRPYIQVTAETEKYLLDTIKSPEWLEEHVASCWDFAAGWESGAGYDCWSYVVYYRRAAENDEASASPEPWAWRYMLNDIYGEEVFDTIPDLLAWYCRYRERSLPDASSMTGYEILTGKVLS
;
A
#
# COMPACT_ATOMS: atom_id res chain seq x y z
N MET A 1 5.11 4.60 23.88
CA MET A 1 3.78 4.15 24.36
C MET A 1 3.31 3.13 23.35
N TYR A 2 2.76 1.98 23.78
CA TYR A 2 2.28 0.97 22.82
C TYR A 2 0.79 1.19 22.56
N SER A 3 0.39 1.12 21.29
CA SER A 3 -0.99 1.24 20.84
C SER A 3 -1.80 0.01 21.24
N THR A 4 -3.07 0.22 21.60
CA THR A 4 -3.99 -0.87 21.91
C THR A 4 -4.48 -1.57 20.64
N PRO A 5 -5.01 -2.81 20.75
CA PRO A 5 -5.67 -3.46 19.63
C PRO A 5 -6.81 -2.62 19.02
N GLU A 6 -7.58 -1.91 19.85
CA GLU A 6 -8.68 -1.05 19.40
C GLU A 6 -8.16 0.15 18.59
N GLU A 7 -7.05 0.76 19.02
CA GLU A 7 -6.41 1.88 18.32
C GLU A 7 -5.87 1.44 16.95
N ILE A 8 -5.23 0.27 16.87
CA ILE A 8 -4.74 -0.28 15.60
C ILE A 8 -5.91 -0.60 14.66
N ASN A 9 -6.98 -1.23 15.17
CA ASN A 9 -8.16 -1.54 14.37
C ASN A 9 -8.82 -0.26 13.82
N ALA A 10 -8.95 0.77 14.66
CA ALA A 10 -9.49 2.06 14.26
C ALA A 10 -8.60 2.74 13.20
N ALA A 11 -7.28 2.70 13.38
CA ALA A 11 -6.32 3.26 12.43
C ALA A 11 -6.36 2.55 11.07
N VAL A 12 -6.43 1.21 11.06
CA VAL A 12 -6.58 0.42 9.81
C VAL A 12 -7.89 0.75 9.11
N ALA A 13 -9.00 0.87 9.84
CA ALA A 13 -10.29 1.25 9.27
C ALA A 13 -10.26 2.67 8.67
N ALA A 14 -9.65 3.63 9.37
CA ALA A 14 -9.48 5.01 8.90
C ALA A 14 -8.59 5.07 7.65
N TYR A 15 -7.47 4.35 7.65
CA TYR A 15 -6.55 4.20 6.52
C TYR A 15 -7.29 3.67 5.28
N ARG A 16 -8.00 2.53 5.43
CA ARG A 16 -8.79 1.92 4.34
C ARG A 16 -9.85 2.88 3.80
N SER A 17 -10.58 3.52 4.71
CA SER A 17 -11.65 4.44 4.34
C SER A 17 -11.11 5.66 3.57
N HIS A 18 -10.01 6.26 4.03
CA HIS A 18 -9.39 7.41 3.34
C HIS A 18 -8.98 7.04 1.92
N ILE A 19 -8.21 5.97 1.76
CA ILE A 19 -7.67 5.56 0.45
C ILE A 19 -8.79 5.12 -0.49
N SER A 20 -9.73 4.28 -0.02
CA SER A 20 -10.89 3.85 -0.81
C SER A 20 -11.70 5.04 -1.31
N ASN A 21 -11.99 6.01 -0.44
CA ASN A 21 -12.71 7.22 -0.83
C ASN A 21 -11.92 8.09 -1.80
N HIS A 22 -10.61 8.25 -1.60
CA HIS A 22 -9.76 9.00 -2.52
C HIS A 22 -9.74 8.34 -3.90
N ASN A 23 -9.45 7.05 -3.96
CA ASN A 23 -9.39 6.27 -5.19
C ASN A 23 -10.73 6.27 -5.93
N ARG A 24 -11.85 6.16 -5.21
CA ARG A 24 -13.19 6.29 -5.80
C ARG A 24 -13.38 7.63 -6.50
N ARG A 25 -12.97 8.73 -5.86
CA ARG A 25 -13.04 10.08 -6.43
C ARG A 25 -12.15 10.22 -7.67
N VAL A 26 -10.97 9.60 -7.70
CA VAL A 26 -10.11 9.58 -8.90
C VAL A 26 -10.87 8.97 -10.09
N ILE A 27 -11.55 7.85 -9.90
CA ILE A 27 -12.35 7.20 -10.95
C ILE A 27 -13.54 8.07 -11.38
N GLU A 28 -14.21 8.72 -10.43
CA GLU A 28 -15.32 9.64 -10.73
C GLU A 28 -14.85 10.83 -11.57
N VAL A 29 -13.69 11.43 -11.25
CA VAL A 29 -13.07 12.51 -12.04
C VAL A 29 -12.66 12.04 -13.43
N TYR A 30 -11.99 10.88 -13.53
CA TYR A 30 -11.61 10.28 -14.80
C TYR A 30 -12.84 10.03 -15.68
N GLY A 31 -13.88 9.44 -15.10
CA GLY A 31 -15.16 9.19 -15.77
C GLY A 31 -15.86 10.44 -16.27
N ALA A 32 -15.85 11.52 -15.48
CA ALA A 32 -16.41 12.80 -15.87
C ALA A 32 -15.64 13.43 -17.03
N PHE A 33 -14.30 13.30 -17.05
CA PHE A 33 -13.47 13.84 -18.10
C PHE A 33 -13.62 13.10 -19.42
N VAL A 34 -13.58 11.76 -19.42
CA VAL A 34 -13.74 11.00 -20.67
C VAL A 34 -15.14 11.24 -21.28
N ARG A 35 -16.17 11.43 -20.44
CA ARG A 35 -17.51 11.85 -20.91
C ARG A 35 -17.48 13.18 -21.68
N LYS A 36 -16.63 14.13 -21.25
CA LYS A 36 -16.50 15.46 -21.87
C LYS A 36 -15.82 15.39 -23.24
N ILE A 37 -14.77 14.59 -23.38
CA ILE A 37 -13.97 14.52 -24.63
C ILE A 37 -14.55 13.53 -25.63
N CYS A 38 -15.15 12.43 -25.15
CA CYS A 38 -15.73 11.39 -25.98
C CYS A 38 -17.18 11.10 -25.54
N PRO A 39 -18.15 11.94 -25.92
CA PRO A 39 -19.55 11.79 -25.50
C PRO A 39 -20.17 10.41 -25.83
N GLY A 40 -19.62 9.69 -26.82
CA GLY A 40 -20.02 8.33 -27.20
C GLY A 40 -19.18 7.19 -26.58
N LEU A 41 -18.00 7.48 -26.01
CA LEU A 41 -17.08 6.46 -25.48
C LEU A 41 -17.30 6.17 -24.00
N LEU A 42 -17.98 7.02 -23.24
CA LEU A 42 -18.34 6.71 -21.85
C LEU A 42 -19.75 7.17 -21.58
N VAL A 43 -20.70 6.44 -22.17
CA VAL A 43 -22.10 6.49 -21.78
C VAL A 43 -22.21 5.82 -20.40
N SER A 44 -21.82 6.64 -19.43
CA SER A 44 -22.10 6.61 -18.01
C SER A 44 -21.38 5.62 -17.11
N LEU A 45 -20.58 6.19 -16.22
CA LEU A 45 -20.26 5.62 -14.91
C LEU A 45 -21.42 5.81 -13.89
N VAL A 46 -22.48 6.58 -14.21
CA VAL A 46 -23.47 7.06 -13.21
C VAL A 46 -24.95 6.94 -13.61
N ALA A 47 -25.29 6.53 -14.84
CA ALA A 47 -26.68 6.47 -15.33
C ALA A 47 -26.78 5.70 -16.64
N ASP A 48 -27.49 4.57 -16.67
CA ASP A 48 -27.89 3.91 -17.92
C ASP A 48 -28.52 4.93 -18.88
N ALA A 49 -27.72 5.43 -19.82
CA ALA A 49 -28.23 6.24 -20.90
C ALA A 49 -28.40 5.26 -22.05
N ASP A 50 -29.64 4.82 -22.23
CA ASP A 50 -30.12 4.24 -23.48
C ASP A 50 -29.72 5.19 -24.61
N LEU A 51 -28.63 4.87 -25.31
CA LEU A 51 -28.38 5.42 -26.62
C LEU A 51 -29.56 4.94 -27.48
N LYS A 52 -30.53 5.83 -27.71
CA LYS A 52 -31.55 5.59 -28.72
C LYS A 52 -30.83 5.19 -30.00
N ALA A 53 -31.09 3.97 -30.45
CA ALA A 53 -30.69 3.49 -31.76
C ALA A 53 -31.06 4.56 -32.79
N GLY A 54 -30.05 5.29 -33.25
CA GLY A 54 -30.16 6.12 -34.43
C GLY A 54 -30.04 5.18 -35.62
N ASP A 55 -31.02 5.26 -36.52
CA ASP A 55 -31.13 4.54 -37.78
C ASP A 55 -29.91 4.78 -38.69
N ASP A 56 -28.79 4.11 -38.45
CA ASP A 56 -27.72 3.96 -39.44
C ASP A 56 -27.36 2.47 -39.54
N GLU A 57 -28.21 1.73 -40.25
CA GLU A 57 -28.00 0.36 -40.72
C GLU A 57 -26.88 0.32 -41.78
N GLU A 58 -25.60 0.51 -41.43
CA GLU A 58 -24.52 0.14 -42.37
C GLU A 58 -23.11 -0.04 -41.78
N TYR A 59 -22.91 -0.77 -40.67
CA TYR A 59 -21.57 -1.33 -40.35
C TYR A 59 -21.71 -2.60 -39.48
N ASP A 60 -21.88 -3.76 -40.13
CA ASP A 60 -21.97 -5.10 -39.51
C ASP A 60 -20.78 -6.00 -39.89
N GLU A 61 -19.55 -5.46 -39.89
CA GLU A 61 -18.34 -6.26 -39.95
C GLU A 61 -17.25 -5.64 -39.05
N GLY A 62 -17.10 -6.19 -37.83
CA GLY A 62 -15.96 -5.90 -36.95
C GLY A 62 -16.24 -5.07 -35.69
N ASN A 63 -17.48 -5.06 -35.19
CA ASN A 63 -17.83 -4.39 -33.94
C ASN A 63 -17.26 -5.19 -32.75
N GLU A 64 -15.98 -4.99 -32.40
CA GLU A 64 -15.56 -5.14 -31.00
C GLU A 64 -16.65 -4.45 -30.17
N ASP A 65 -17.28 -5.16 -29.22
CA ASP A 65 -18.37 -4.60 -28.44
C ASP A 65 -17.91 -3.23 -27.95
N ILE A 66 -18.65 -2.17 -28.27
CA ILE A 66 -18.25 -0.81 -27.88
C ILE A 66 -17.87 -0.82 -26.40
N ASN A 67 -18.54 -1.61 -25.56
CA ASN A 67 -18.18 -1.76 -24.16
C ASN A 67 -16.82 -2.41 -23.91
N ASP A 68 -16.36 -3.34 -24.73
CA ASP A 68 -14.99 -3.88 -24.66
C ASP A 68 -13.96 -2.77 -24.87
N LEU A 69 -14.13 -1.92 -25.88
CA LEU A 69 -13.27 -0.74 -26.09
C LEU A 69 -13.33 0.24 -24.91
N ARG A 70 -14.51 0.39 -24.29
CA ARG A 70 -14.68 1.22 -23.08
C ARG A 70 -13.91 0.65 -21.89
N ILE A 71 -14.00 -0.65 -21.65
CA ILE A 71 -13.26 -1.32 -20.59
C ILE A 71 -11.75 -1.27 -20.87
N GLN A 72 -11.33 -1.47 -22.11
CA GLN A 72 -9.94 -1.35 -22.54
C GLN A 72 -9.36 0.03 -22.25
N SER A 73 -10.14 1.10 -22.44
CA SER A 73 -9.72 2.48 -22.12
C SER A 73 -9.45 2.73 -20.62
N LEU A 74 -9.87 1.82 -19.75
CA LEU A 74 -9.69 1.87 -18.30
C LEU A 74 -8.54 0.97 -17.80
N TRP A 75 -7.96 0.14 -18.67
CA TRP A 75 -6.80 -0.69 -18.32
C TRP A 75 -5.62 0.09 -17.74
N PRO A 76 -5.32 1.33 -18.17
CA PRO A 76 -4.23 2.09 -17.55
C PRO A 76 -4.49 2.48 -16.08
N MET A 77 -5.75 2.47 -15.63
CA MET A 77 -6.10 2.69 -14.23
C MET A 77 -6.12 1.36 -13.46
N PHE A 78 -6.57 0.30 -14.11
CA PHE A 78 -6.69 -1.04 -13.53
C PHE A 78 -5.61 -1.94 -14.15
N ASP A 79 -6.04 -3.00 -14.82
CA ASP A 79 -5.23 -3.86 -15.66
C ASP A 79 -6.10 -4.48 -16.76
N THR A 80 -5.51 -5.39 -17.53
CA THR A 80 -6.21 -6.10 -18.60
C THR A 80 -7.27 -7.07 -18.11
N GLN A 81 -7.35 -7.36 -16.80
CA GLN A 81 -8.33 -8.28 -16.22
C GLN A 81 -9.65 -7.60 -15.85
N LEU A 82 -9.74 -6.26 -15.91
CA LEU A 82 -10.95 -5.53 -15.53
C LEU A 82 -12.22 -6.07 -16.19
N GLY A 83 -12.14 -6.47 -17.46
CA GLY A 83 -13.27 -7.04 -18.21
C GLY A 83 -13.81 -8.38 -17.68
N THR A 84 -13.06 -9.06 -16.81
CA THR A 84 -13.53 -10.28 -16.13
C THR A 84 -14.49 -9.96 -14.98
N PHE A 85 -14.41 -8.75 -14.44
CA PHE A 85 -15.20 -8.31 -13.28
C PHE A 85 -16.32 -7.35 -13.66
N VAL A 86 -16.15 -6.57 -14.73
CA VAL A 86 -17.16 -5.61 -15.19
C VAL A 86 -17.34 -5.69 -16.70
N SER A 87 -18.58 -5.63 -17.15
CA SER A 87 -18.95 -5.58 -18.57
C SER A 87 -19.26 -4.15 -19.03
N THR A 88 -19.50 -3.22 -18.10
CA THR A 88 -19.71 -1.81 -18.41
C THR A 88 -18.97 -0.91 -17.40
N PRO A 89 -18.53 0.29 -17.80
CA PRO A 89 -17.91 1.21 -16.86
C PRO A 89 -18.77 1.56 -15.65
N ALA A 90 -20.10 1.68 -15.81
CA ALA A 90 -21.05 1.91 -14.71
C ALA A 90 -20.87 0.93 -13.54
N GLN A 91 -20.52 -0.32 -13.85
CA GLN A 91 -20.36 -1.35 -12.83
C GLN A 91 -19.17 -1.11 -11.91
N ILE A 92 -18.21 -0.26 -12.27
CA ILE A 92 -17.05 0.05 -11.43
C ILE A 92 -17.47 0.74 -10.13
N LEU A 93 -18.41 1.69 -10.20
CA LEU A 93 -18.88 2.41 -9.02
C LEU A 93 -19.91 1.62 -8.21
N THR A 94 -20.66 0.71 -8.84
CA THR A 94 -21.66 -0.13 -8.16
C THR A 94 -21.04 -1.39 -7.56
N ARG A 95 -19.94 -1.91 -8.12
CA ARG A 95 -19.14 -3.04 -7.60
C ARG A 95 -17.87 -2.57 -6.90
N TRP A 96 -17.86 -1.36 -6.38
CA TRP A 96 -16.67 -0.73 -5.78
C TRP A 96 -16.03 -1.60 -4.70
N ASP A 97 -16.81 -2.16 -3.78
CA ASP A 97 -16.28 -2.96 -2.67
C ASP A 97 -15.59 -4.24 -3.14
N GLU A 98 -16.12 -4.88 -4.19
CA GLU A 98 -15.52 -6.06 -4.80
C GLU A 98 -14.20 -5.71 -5.51
N LEU A 99 -14.23 -4.67 -6.33
CA LEU A 99 -13.03 -4.20 -7.03
C LEU A 99 -11.97 -3.71 -6.04
N CYS A 100 -12.38 -3.08 -4.93
CA CYS A 100 -11.47 -2.65 -3.87
C CYS A 100 -10.65 -3.82 -3.33
N SER A 101 -11.29 -4.96 -3.12
CA SER A 101 -10.62 -6.16 -2.63
C SER A 101 -9.72 -6.81 -3.67
N ILE A 102 -10.01 -6.67 -4.96
CA ILE A 102 -9.25 -7.28 -6.05
C ILE A 102 -8.00 -6.46 -6.39
N TYR A 103 -8.15 -5.13 -6.43
CA TYR A 103 -7.13 -4.18 -6.86
C TYR A 103 -6.48 -3.42 -5.70
N ASP A 104 -6.72 -3.87 -4.46
CA ASP A 104 -6.25 -3.24 -3.23
C ASP A 104 -6.63 -1.75 -3.13
N MET A 105 -7.78 -1.32 -3.67
CA MET A 105 -8.09 0.12 -3.80
C MET A 105 -8.37 0.82 -2.46
N ASP A 106 -8.36 0.10 -1.34
CA ASP A 106 -8.35 0.65 0.02
C ASP A 106 -6.92 0.75 0.61
N GLY A 107 -5.90 0.47 -0.19
CA GLY A 107 -4.50 0.47 0.21
C GLY A 107 -4.08 -0.74 1.05
N THR A 108 -4.94 -1.76 1.16
CA THR A 108 -4.60 -3.05 1.77
C THR A 108 -4.70 -4.17 0.75
N GLY A 109 -3.74 -5.10 0.80
CA GLY A 109 -3.72 -6.26 -0.09
C GLY A 109 -3.86 -7.59 0.60
N GLY A 110 -4.18 -8.62 -0.18
CA GLY A 110 -4.28 -10.02 0.29
C GLY A 110 -5.47 -10.30 1.21
N GLY A 111 -6.45 -9.39 1.29
CA GLY A 111 -7.64 -9.52 2.13
C GLY A 111 -7.35 -9.59 3.64
N MET A 112 -8.41 -9.82 4.41
CA MET A 112 -8.27 -10.17 5.82
C MET A 112 -7.75 -11.60 5.91
N PRO A 113 -6.65 -11.88 6.64
CA PRO A 113 -6.19 -13.25 6.82
C PRO A 113 -7.28 -14.14 7.40
N SER A 114 -7.43 -15.33 6.83
CA SER A 114 -8.16 -16.45 7.41
C SER A 114 -7.49 -16.93 8.71
N GLU A 115 -8.21 -17.71 9.52
CA GLU A 115 -7.65 -18.24 10.78
C GLU A 115 -6.44 -19.17 10.56
N GLU A 116 -6.40 -19.91 9.46
CA GLU A 116 -5.24 -20.73 9.07
C GLU A 116 -4.03 -19.85 8.74
N GLU A 117 -4.23 -18.76 7.99
CA GLU A 117 -3.16 -17.80 7.70
C GLU A 117 -2.68 -17.08 8.98
N LYS A 118 -3.58 -16.75 9.91
CA LYS A 118 -3.20 -16.18 11.21
C LYS A 118 -2.36 -17.15 12.03
N ALA A 119 -2.62 -18.46 11.95
CA ALA A 119 -1.81 -19.46 12.62
C ALA A 119 -0.39 -19.51 12.03
N HIS A 120 -0.26 -19.47 10.70
CA HIS A 120 1.04 -19.44 10.03
C HIS A 120 1.86 -18.17 10.30
N LEU A 121 1.21 -17.04 10.61
CA LEU A 121 1.90 -15.81 11.02
C LEU A 121 2.70 -15.99 12.32
N GLU A 122 2.26 -16.86 13.24
CA GLU A 122 3.00 -17.10 14.48
C GLU A 122 4.34 -17.80 14.21
N ASP A 123 4.38 -18.75 13.28
CA ASP A 123 5.63 -19.39 12.84
C ASP A 123 6.60 -18.36 12.24
N TYR A 124 6.06 -17.42 11.44
CA TYR A 124 6.82 -16.29 10.91
C TYR A 124 7.38 -15.40 12.02
N PHE A 125 6.56 -15.00 13.00
CA PHE A 125 7.01 -14.13 14.10
C PHE A 125 8.08 -14.80 14.96
N LEU A 126 7.98 -16.11 15.18
CA LEU A 126 8.98 -16.89 15.92
C LEU A 126 10.30 -16.98 15.15
N ALA A 127 10.25 -17.24 13.84
CA ALA A 127 11.43 -17.27 12.99
C ALA A 127 12.14 -15.90 12.95
N MET A 128 11.37 -14.81 12.79
CA MET A 128 11.89 -13.45 12.82
C MET A 128 12.51 -13.11 14.17
N GLU A 129 11.85 -13.41 15.30
CA GLU A 129 12.39 -13.13 16.63
C GLU A 129 13.72 -13.87 16.88
N LYS A 130 13.80 -15.14 16.48
CA LYS A 130 15.03 -15.94 16.55
C LYS A 130 16.14 -15.34 15.68
N GLY A 131 15.80 -14.86 14.49
CA GLY A 131 16.72 -14.14 13.60
C GLY A 131 17.22 -12.84 14.21
N LEU A 132 16.31 -12.03 14.75
CA LEU A 132 16.61 -10.75 15.39
C LEU A 132 17.57 -10.96 16.57
N LYS A 133 17.35 -11.96 17.43
CA LYS A 133 18.24 -12.30 18.54
C LYS A 133 19.67 -12.69 18.11
N ARG A 134 19.82 -13.26 16.92
CA ARG A 134 21.14 -13.63 16.36
C ARG A 134 21.90 -12.42 15.84
N SER A 135 21.19 -11.46 15.24
CA SER A 135 21.79 -10.32 14.56
C SER A 135 21.81 -9.03 15.38
N CYS A 136 21.06 -8.96 16.49
CA CYS A 136 20.94 -7.75 17.28
C CYS A 136 22.21 -7.44 18.10
N ARG A 137 22.27 -6.21 18.60
CA ARG A 137 23.26 -5.80 19.60
C ARG A 137 23.19 -6.71 20.84
N GLU A 138 24.36 -6.99 21.41
CA GLU A 138 24.51 -7.85 22.59
C GLU A 138 23.66 -7.35 23.77
N GLU A 139 23.60 -6.02 23.96
CA GLU A 139 22.87 -5.35 25.06
C GLU A 139 21.39 -5.76 25.13
N VAL A 140 20.75 -5.98 23.97
CA VAL A 140 19.31 -6.25 23.91
C VAL A 140 18.97 -7.71 23.65
N ARG A 141 19.95 -8.58 23.39
CA ARG A 141 19.73 -9.94 22.87
C ARG A 141 18.73 -10.77 23.68
N GLU A 142 18.82 -10.70 25.00
CA GLU A 142 17.92 -11.46 25.89
C GLU A 142 16.55 -10.81 26.07
N THR A 143 16.41 -9.53 25.71
CA THR A 143 15.20 -8.73 25.95
C THR A 143 14.38 -8.46 24.70
N ILE A 144 15.02 -8.48 23.52
CA ILE A 144 14.36 -8.18 22.25
C ILE A 144 13.28 -9.22 21.97
N LYS A 145 12.10 -8.71 21.61
CA LYS A 145 10.94 -9.49 21.20
C LYS A 145 10.37 -8.87 19.93
N PHE A 146 9.71 -9.68 19.12
CA PHE A 146 9.00 -9.15 17.95
C PHE A 146 7.95 -8.10 18.40
N PRO A 147 7.78 -6.97 17.68
CA PRO A 147 6.86 -5.91 18.09
C PRO A 147 5.41 -6.36 18.10
N GLU A 148 4.74 -6.26 19.25
CA GLU A 148 3.36 -6.71 19.42
C GLU A 148 2.39 -5.92 18.54
N GLU A 149 2.57 -4.60 18.41
CA GLU A 149 1.77 -3.78 17.49
C GLU A 149 1.83 -4.32 16.05
N PHE A 150 3.02 -4.69 15.56
CA PHE A 150 3.17 -5.24 14.22
C PHE A 150 2.49 -6.60 14.08
N ARG A 151 2.52 -7.43 15.13
CA ARG A 151 1.75 -8.70 15.14
C ARG A 151 0.25 -8.44 14.99
N LEU A 152 -0.27 -7.46 15.72
CA LEU A 152 -1.67 -7.05 15.64
C LEU A 152 -2.03 -6.55 14.24
N LEU A 153 -1.20 -5.69 13.65
CA LEU A 153 -1.38 -5.20 12.28
C LEU A 153 -1.39 -6.35 11.26
N ALA A 154 -0.40 -7.24 11.29
CA ALA A 154 -0.28 -8.35 10.33
C ALA A 154 -1.46 -9.34 10.41
N LYS A 155 -2.17 -9.39 11.55
CA LYS A 155 -3.42 -10.16 11.72
C LYS A 155 -4.66 -9.45 11.15
N GLN A 156 -4.57 -8.17 10.81
CA GLN A 156 -5.66 -7.38 10.22
C GLN A 156 -5.52 -7.19 8.70
N VAL A 157 -4.29 -7.19 8.19
CA VAL A 157 -3.99 -6.93 6.77
C VAL A 157 -2.99 -7.94 6.20
N GLY A 158 -3.21 -8.37 4.95
CA GLY A 158 -2.21 -9.13 4.18
C GLY A 158 -1.08 -8.25 3.68
N ALA A 159 -1.37 -7.01 3.30
CA ALA A 159 -0.38 -6.04 2.88
C ALA A 159 -0.86 -4.61 3.15
N LEU A 160 0.09 -3.68 3.25
CA LEU A 160 -0.12 -2.23 3.27
C LEU A 160 0.48 -1.63 2.01
N THR A 161 -0.33 -1.47 0.95
CA THR A 161 0.12 -1.17 -0.42
C THR A 161 0.05 0.32 -0.78
N GLY A 162 -0.41 1.18 0.13
CA GLY A 162 -0.45 2.63 -0.06
C GLY A 162 -1.58 3.10 -0.98
N PRO A 163 -1.68 4.42 -1.22
CA PRO A 163 -2.75 5.00 -2.03
C PRO A 163 -2.50 4.89 -3.55
N GLY A 164 -3.59 4.94 -4.33
CA GLY A 164 -3.56 4.91 -5.79
C GLY A 164 -4.11 3.61 -6.39
N MET A 165 -4.07 3.52 -7.72
CA MET A 165 -4.56 2.36 -8.49
C MET A 165 -3.41 1.49 -8.98
N THR A 166 -3.70 0.33 -9.59
CA THR A 166 -2.73 -0.70 -9.99
C THR A 166 -1.48 -0.14 -10.69
N GLU A 167 -1.64 0.62 -11.79
CA GLU A 167 -0.50 1.16 -12.53
C GLU A 167 0.25 2.23 -11.72
N HIS A 168 -0.46 3.11 -11.01
CA HIS A 168 0.15 4.13 -10.14
C HIS A 168 0.95 3.50 -9.00
N LYS A 169 0.36 2.50 -8.33
CA LYS A 169 0.99 1.78 -7.22
C LYS A 169 2.29 1.14 -7.65
N SER A 170 2.27 0.41 -8.77
CA SER A 170 3.47 -0.25 -9.29
C SER A 170 4.60 0.70 -9.64
N ARG A 171 4.27 1.96 -9.99
CA ARG A 171 5.24 2.97 -10.45
C ARG A 171 5.70 3.94 -9.40
N TYR A 172 4.90 4.19 -8.36
CA TYR A 172 5.13 5.33 -7.47
C TYR A 172 4.98 5.00 -5.99
N GLN A 173 4.34 3.88 -5.66
CA GLN A 173 4.15 3.47 -4.26
C GLN A 173 5.19 2.43 -3.85
N ALA A 174 5.28 2.25 -2.54
CA ALA A 174 6.07 1.21 -1.91
C ALA A 174 5.24 0.57 -0.82
N SER A 175 5.08 -0.75 -0.87
CA SER A 175 4.34 -1.43 0.17
C SER A 175 5.12 -1.37 1.48
N PHE A 176 4.49 -0.94 2.56
CA PHE A 176 5.13 -0.95 3.89
C PHE A 176 5.28 -2.37 4.44
N TRP A 177 4.30 -3.21 4.13
CA TRP A 177 4.24 -4.60 4.55
C TRP A 177 3.60 -5.42 3.45
N THR A 178 4.17 -6.57 3.17
CA THR A 178 3.53 -7.64 2.40
C THR A 178 3.75 -8.94 3.15
N ARG A 179 2.65 -9.63 3.47
CA ARG A 179 2.70 -10.94 4.12
C ARG A 179 3.60 -11.86 3.29
N PRO A 180 4.47 -12.65 3.95
CA PRO A 180 5.20 -13.69 3.24
C PRO A 180 4.20 -14.65 2.58
N TYR A 181 4.29 -14.81 1.26
CA TYR A 181 3.42 -15.70 0.48
C TYR A 181 3.68 -17.20 0.73
N ILE A 182 4.60 -17.54 1.64
CA ILE A 182 5.16 -18.90 1.73
C ILE A 182 5.12 -19.38 3.18
N GLN A 183 4.70 -20.63 3.37
CA GLN A 183 4.86 -21.34 4.65
C GLN A 183 6.33 -21.31 5.10
N VAL A 184 6.55 -21.19 6.41
CA VAL A 184 7.91 -21.21 6.98
C VAL A 184 8.44 -22.64 6.91
N THR A 185 9.37 -22.88 5.99
CA THR A 185 10.15 -24.09 5.80
C THR A 185 11.63 -23.74 6.03
N ALA A 186 12.51 -24.74 6.11
CA ALA A 186 13.95 -24.48 6.25
C ALA A 186 14.52 -23.63 5.10
N GLU A 187 13.96 -23.75 3.89
CA GLU A 187 14.36 -22.97 2.72
C GLU A 187 13.84 -21.53 2.80
N THR A 188 12.62 -21.33 3.29
CA THR A 188 12.01 -19.99 3.37
C THR A 188 12.46 -19.21 4.60
N GLU A 189 12.83 -19.89 5.69
CA GLU A 189 13.50 -19.27 6.85
C GLU A 189 14.76 -18.51 6.39
N LYS A 190 15.51 -19.02 5.41
CA LYS A 190 16.67 -18.32 4.87
C LYS A 190 16.29 -16.96 4.25
N TYR A 191 15.29 -16.93 3.37
CA TYR A 191 14.83 -15.68 2.75
C TYR A 191 14.29 -14.69 3.78
N LEU A 192 13.59 -15.18 4.81
CA LEU A 192 13.13 -14.35 5.92
C LEU A 192 14.32 -13.70 6.65
N LEU A 193 15.36 -14.48 6.96
CA LEU A 193 16.54 -13.98 7.66
C LEU A 193 17.35 -12.98 6.81
N ASP A 194 17.31 -13.07 5.48
CA ASP A 194 17.97 -12.10 4.58
C ASP A 194 17.32 -10.69 4.63
N THR A 195 16.06 -10.60 5.11
CA THR A 195 15.40 -9.29 5.35
C THR A 195 15.91 -8.61 6.63
N ILE A 196 16.45 -9.37 7.58
CA ILE A 196 17.00 -8.85 8.84
C ILE A 196 18.32 -8.18 8.54
N LYS A 197 18.48 -6.95 9.02
CA LYS A 197 19.68 -6.14 8.83
C LYS A 197 20.47 -6.08 10.12
N SER A 198 21.79 -6.10 10.00
CA SER A 198 22.65 -5.92 11.17
C SER A 198 22.56 -4.46 11.66
N PRO A 199 22.79 -4.20 12.96
CA PRO A 199 22.91 -2.85 13.50
C PRO A 199 23.80 -1.92 12.67
N GLU A 200 24.98 -2.42 12.27
CA GLU A 200 25.97 -1.65 11.51
C GLU A 200 25.44 -1.30 10.12
N TRP A 201 24.74 -2.23 9.47
CA TRP A 201 24.12 -1.97 8.18
C TRP A 201 23.03 -0.89 8.29
N LEU A 202 22.19 -0.96 9.34
CA LEU A 202 21.14 0.02 9.59
C LEU A 202 21.71 1.42 9.85
N GLU A 203 22.79 1.51 10.63
CA GLU A 203 23.46 2.78 10.92
C GLU A 203 24.10 3.41 9.68
N GLU A 204 24.63 2.59 8.77
CA GLU A 204 25.25 3.06 7.53
C GLU A 204 24.22 3.46 6.46
N HIS A 205 23.08 2.75 6.36
CA HIS A 205 22.18 2.83 5.21
C HIS A 205 20.81 3.43 5.51
N VAL A 206 20.38 3.45 6.78
CA VAL A 206 19.02 3.80 7.15
C VAL A 206 18.95 5.20 7.75
N ALA A 207 19.65 5.44 8.87
CA ALA A 207 19.66 6.76 9.50
C ALA A 207 20.95 6.99 10.32
N SER A 208 21.52 8.20 10.25
CA SER A 208 22.84 8.49 10.84
C SER A 208 22.83 9.03 12.28
N CYS A 209 21.66 9.38 12.83
CA CYS A 209 21.53 10.01 14.15
C CYS A 209 20.89 9.12 15.24
N TRP A 210 20.79 7.81 14.99
CA TRP A 210 20.14 6.85 15.88
C TRP A 210 21.04 5.64 16.15
N ASP A 211 20.94 5.11 17.36
CA ASP A 211 21.54 3.81 17.70
C ASP A 211 20.56 2.70 17.30
N PHE A 212 20.95 1.78 16.43
CA PHE A 212 20.11 0.66 16.04
C PHE A 212 20.51 -0.61 16.80
N ALA A 213 19.55 -1.28 17.43
CA ALA A 213 19.79 -2.55 18.09
C ALA A 213 19.42 -3.74 17.21
N ALA A 214 18.39 -3.62 16.38
CA ALA A 214 17.96 -4.62 15.42
C ALA A 214 16.97 -4.02 14.42
N GLY A 215 16.68 -4.72 13.33
CA GLY A 215 15.59 -4.38 12.45
C GLY A 215 15.54 -5.28 11.23
N TRP A 216 14.49 -5.10 10.44
CA TRP A 216 14.35 -5.76 9.15
C TRP A 216 13.66 -4.85 8.14
N GLU A 217 13.88 -5.15 6.87
CA GLU A 217 13.15 -4.57 5.75
C GLU A 217 11.75 -5.19 5.68
N SER A 218 10.71 -4.41 5.96
CA SER A 218 9.33 -4.89 6.01
C SER A 218 8.62 -4.82 4.66
N GLY A 219 9.11 -3.97 3.77
CA GLY A 219 8.55 -3.77 2.45
C GLY A 219 9.38 -2.80 1.62
N ALA A 220 9.06 -2.75 0.32
CA ALA A 220 9.80 -1.96 -0.65
C ALA A 220 8.89 -1.57 -1.83
N GLY A 221 9.37 -0.62 -2.61
CA GLY A 221 8.81 -0.27 -3.91
C GLY A 221 9.62 0.80 -4.60
N TYR A 222 8.95 1.67 -5.36
CA TYR A 222 9.64 2.61 -6.24
C TYR A 222 10.46 3.65 -5.47
N ASP A 223 11.78 3.48 -5.50
CA ASP A 223 12.78 4.30 -4.81
C ASP A 223 12.43 4.55 -3.34
N CYS A 224 11.90 3.51 -2.68
CA CYS A 224 11.52 3.57 -1.28
C CYS A 224 11.59 2.20 -0.62
N TRP A 225 12.14 2.17 0.60
CA TRP A 225 12.22 1.02 1.48
C TRP A 225 11.54 1.31 2.81
N SER A 226 10.90 0.30 3.37
CA SER A 226 10.24 0.36 4.66
C SER A 226 10.94 -0.57 5.65
N TYR A 227 11.12 -0.09 6.87
CA TYR A 227 11.81 -0.82 7.91
C TYR A 227 11.01 -0.84 9.20
N VAL A 228 11.16 -1.94 9.94
CA VAL A 228 10.76 -2.02 11.35
C VAL A 228 12.03 -2.19 12.17
N VAL A 229 12.29 -1.21 13.02
CA VAL A 229 13.59 -1.04 13.68
C VAL A 229 13.41 -0.90 15.18
N TYR A 230 14.31 -1.55 15.91
CA TYR A 230 14.44 -1.42 17.36
C TYR A 230 15.61 -0.47 17.61
N TYR A 231 15.31 0.78 17.96
CA TYR A 231 16.32 1.83 18.07
C TYR A 231 16.09 2.71 19.30
N ARG A 232 17.07 3.56 19.62
CA ARG A 232 16.95 4.69 20.53
C ARG A 232 17.64 5.93 19.97
N ARG A 233 17.25 7.13 20.43
CA ARG A 233 18.02 8.34 20.10
C ARG A 233 19.41 8.25 20.70
N ALA A 234 20.44 8.48 19.87
CA ALA A 234 21.81 8.59 20.36
C ALA A 234 21.88 9.77 21.34
N ALA A 235 22.66 9.62 22.42
CA ALA A 235 22.89 10.74 23.32
C ALA A 235 23.58 11.86 22.55
N GLU A 236 22.94 13.03 22.43
CA GLU A 236 23.60 14.20 21.85
C GLU A 236 24.86 14.52 22.66
N ASN A 237 25.96 14.80 21.97
CA ASN A 237 27.28 15.04 22.59
C ASN A 237 27.31 16.25 23.56
N ASP A 238 26.25 17.06 23.66
CA ASP A 238 26.26 18.35 24.35
C ASP A 238 25.53 18.40 25.71
N GLU A 239 24.84 17.35 26.15
CA GLU A 239 24.30 17.30 27.52
C GLU A 239 24.78 16.06 28.28
N ALA A 240 25.77 16.26 29.16
CA ALA A 240 26.32 15.26 30.10
C ALA A 240 25.29 14.65 31.10
N SER A 241 24.00 14.95 30.92
CA SER A 241 22.88 14.54 31.77
C SER A 241 21.70 13.92 31.00
N ALA A 242 21.74 13.85 29.67
CA ALA A 242 20.68 13.19 28.91
C ALA A 242 20.88 11.67 28.97
N SER A 243 20.06 10.98 29.78
CA SER A 243 20.00 9.51 29.71
C SER A 243 19.53 9.12 28.31
N PRO A 244 20.21 8.18 27.62
CA PRO A 244 19.75 7.73 26.31
C PRO A 244 18.32 7.21 26.42
N GLU A 245 17.51 7.48 25.40
CA GLU A 245 16.13 7.02 25.37
C GLU A 245 16.08 5.48 25.51
N PRO A 246 15.02 4.95 26.13
CA PRO A 246 14.85 3.50 26.20
C PRO A 246 14.67 2.93 24.78
N TRP A 247 15.27 1.77 24.55
CA TRP A 247 15.09 1.02 23.30
C TRP A 247 13.61 0.77 23.00
N ALA A 248 13.19 1.06 21.78
CA ALA A 248 11.81 0.88 21.39
C ALA A 248 11.65 0.54 19.91
N TRP A 249 10.54 -0.15 19.59
CA TRP A 249 10.17 -0.47 18.22
C TRP A 249 9.57 0.72 17.52
N ARG A 250 9.94 0.88 16.25
CA ARG A 250 9.60 2.03 15.42
C ARG A 250 9.45 1.60 13.97
N TYR A 251 8.67 2.39 13.24
CA TYR A 251 8.33 2.12 11.85
C TYR A 251 8.93 3.22 11.00
N MET A 252 9.60 2.87 9.92
CA MET A 252 10.32 3.83 9.10
C MET A 252 10.00 3.64 7.62
N LEU A 253 9.84 4.75 6.93
CA LEU A 253 9.97 4.83 5.48
C LEU A 253 11.24 5.61 5.14
N ASN A 254 12.02 5.11 4.20
CA ASN A 254 13.16 5.81 3.62
C ASN A 254 12.94 5.89 2.12
N ASP A 255 12.94 7.12 1.58
CA ASP A 255 12.83 7.38 0.15
C ASP A 255 13.80 8.48 -0.30
N ILE A 256 13.76 8.84 -1.59
CA ILE A 256 14.65 9.85 -2.17
C ILE A 256 14.51 11.26 -1.56
N TYR A 257 13.44 11.53 -0.82
CA TYR A 257 13.17 12.81 -0.18
C TYR A 257 13.57 12.83 1.30
N GLY A 258 13.76 11.67 1.92
CA GLY A 258 14.27 11.56 3.27
C GLY A 258 13.77 10.33 4.03
N GLU A 259 13.95 10.39 5.35
CA GLU A 259 13.46 9.40 6.30
C GLU A 259 12.27 9.95 7.07
N GLU A 260 11.26 9.11 7.26
CA GLU A 260 10.09 9.38 8.11
C GLU A 260 9.98 8.26 9.14
N VAL A 261 9.87 8.64 10.41
CA VAL A 261 9.95 7.70 11.53
C VAL A 261 8.74 7.86 12.44
N PHE A 262 8.09 6.74 12.75
CA PHE A 262 6.84 6.70 13.49
C PHE A 262 7.00 5.90 14.77
N ASP A 263 6.51 6.48 15.86
CA ASP A 263 6.51 5.85 17.18
C ASP A 263 5.52 4.69 17.29
N THR A 264 4.44 4.75 16.52
CA THR A 264 3.30 3.83 16.60
C THR A 264 2.74 3.48 15.22
N ILE A 265 2.02 2.36 15.12
CA ILE A 265 1.31 1.98 13.87
C ILE A 265 0.21 2.97 13.50
N PRO A 266 -0.62 3.49 14.44
CA PRO A 266 -1.57 4.54 14.12
C PRO A 266 -0.94 5.79 13.48
N ASP A 267 0.21 6.25 13.99
CA ASP A 267 0.92 7.41 13.41
C ASP A 267 1.41 7.11 12.00
N LEU A 268 2.01 5.93 11.79
CA LEU A 268 2.41 5.45 10.47
C LEU A 268 1.21 5.45 9.52
N LEU A 269 0.08 4.84 9.90
CA LEU A 269 -1.08 4.71 9.01
C LEU A 269 -1.74 6.06 8.71
N ALA A 270 -1.75 6.99 9.67
CA ALA A 270 -2.28 8.34 9.48
C ALA A 270 -1.47 9.15 8.48
N TRP A 271 -0.14 8.97 8.45
CA TRP A 271 0.74 9.59 7.46
C TRP A 271 0.71 8.84 6.12
N TYR A 272 0.84 7.52 6.17
CA TYR A 272 1.02 6.66 4.99
C TYR A 272 -0.21 6.61 4.08
N CYS A 273 -1.42 6.85 4.61
CA CYS A 273 -2.62 6.97 3.76
C CYS A 273 -2.55 8.14 2.77
N ARG A 274 -1.64 9.10 2.99
CA ARG A 274 -1.37 10.25 2.13
C ARG A 274 -0.03 10.19 1.41
N TYR A 275 0.75 9.12 1.62
CA TYR A 275 2.08 9.01 1.05
C TYR A 275 2.02 9.00 -0.47
N ARG A 276 2.66 10.01 -1.08
CA ARG A 276 2.61 10.26 -2.53
C ARG A 276 1.17 10.29 -3.09
N GLU A 277 0.19 10.61 -2.24
CA GLU A 277 -1.18 10.90 -2.65
C GLU A 277 -1.13 12.17 -3.49
N ARG A 278 -1.53 12.07 -4.75
CA ARG A 278 -1.55 13.21 -5.64
C ARG A 278 -2.88 13.96 -5.48
N SER A 279 -2.86 15.27 -5.68
CA SER A 279 -4.08 16.09 -5.63
C SER A 279 -5.02 15.69 -6.76
N LEU A 280 -6.34 15.70 -6.56
CA LEU A 280 -7.27 15.44 -7.66
C LEU A 280 -7.23 16.62 -8.66
N PRO A 281 -7.04 16.39 -9.96
CA PRO A 281 -7.11 17.47 -10.94
C PRO A 281 -8.58 17.86 -11.16
N ASP A 282 -8.83 19.07 -11.63
CA ASP A 282 -10.15 19.35 -12.21
C ASP A 282 -10.28 18.51 -13.49
N ALA A 283 -11.40 17.82 -13.66
CA ALA A 283 -11.72 17.14 -14.90
C ALA A 283 -11.57 18.10 -16.09
N SER A 284 -11.83 19.40 -15.91
CA SER A 284 -11.70 20.37 -17.01
C SER A 284 -10.25 20.60 -17.49
N SER A 285 -9.23 20.29 -16.68
CA SER A 285 -7.82 20.58 -16.94
C SER A 285 -7.01 19.37 -17.41
N MET A 286 -7.59 18.17 -17.48
CA MET A 286 -6.91 16.97 -17.94
C MET A 286 -6.65 17.01 -19.46
N THR A 287 -5.68 16.23 -19.93
CA THR A 287 -5.27 16.09 -21.34
C THR A 287 -5.51 14.66 -21.85
N GLY A 288 -5.59 14.49 -23.18
CA GLY A 288 -5.75 13.16 -23.79
C GLY A 288 -4.57 12.21 -23.53
N TYR A 289 -3.36 12.73 -23.31
CA TYR A 289 -2.18 11.94 -22.97
C TYR A 289 -2.24 11.36 -21.55
N GLU A 290 -2.77 12.14 -20.60
CA GLU A 290 -3.01 11.72 -19.21
C GLU A 290 -4.01 10.56 -19.12
N ILE A 291 -5.01 10.53 -20.02
CA ILE A 291 -5.93 9.39 -20.18
C ILE A 291 -5.18 8.15 -20.68
N LEU A 292 -4.50 8.26 -21.83
CA LEU A 292 -3.86 7.11 -22.50
C LEU A 292 -2.80 6.42 -21.65
N THR A 293 -2.22 7.15 -20.71
CA THR A 293 -1.15 6.64 -19.84
C THR A 293 -1.63 6.30 -18.44
N GLY A 294 -2.93 6.45 -18.13
CA GLY A 294 -3.44 6.29 -16.76
C GLY A 294 -2.83 7.29 -15.77
N LYS A 295 -2.06 8.26 -16.28
CA LYS A 295 -1.51 9.36 -15.51
C LYS A 295 -2.61 10.39 -15.36
N VAL A 296 -3.61 10.06 -14.55
CA VAL A 296 -4.36 11.11 -13.87
C VAL A 296 -3.30 11.76 -12.99
N LEU A 297 -2.64 12.83 -13.48
CA LEU A 297 -1.87 13.86 -12.76
C LEU A 297 -0.45 14.14 -13.27
N SER A 298 -0.25 15.40 -13.66
CA SER A 298 0.99 16.19 -13.48
C SER A 298 1.24 16.50 -12.00
#